data_AF-A0A3D4B8J8-F1
#
_entry.id   AF-A0A3D4B8J8-F1
#
_cell.length_a   1.000
_cell.length_b   1.000
_cell.length_c   1.000
_cell.angle_alpha   90.00
_cell.angle_beta   90.00
_cell.angle_gamma   90.00
#
_symmetry.space_group_name_H-M   'P 1'
#
loop_
_entity.id
_entity.type
_entity.pdbx_description
1 polymer ?
#
loop_
_entity_poly.entity_id
_entity_poly.type
_entity_poly.pdbx_seq_one_letter_code
_entity_poly.pdbx_strand_id
1 'polypeptide(L)'
;NLLFKNNGNGTFSDVSAAAGIDDVRDSERVVWVDYNNDGAPDLYTVNIYQENRLYKNNGDGTFDDVTFAAGLGAAGLGRHGTWADYDIDGDMDLYLVNIGGN
;
A
#
# COMPACT_ATOMS: atom_id res chain seq x y z
N ASN A 1 -9.91 5.76 -4.03
CA ASN A 1 -9.63 4.32 -3.89
C ASN A 1 -10.77 3.63 -3.16
N LEU A 2 -11.09 2.39 -3.54
CA LEU A 2 -12.17 1.62 -2.91
C LEU A 2 -11.67 0.27 -2.41
N LEU A 3 -12.01 -0.07 -1.17
CA LEU A 3 -11.84 -1.40 -0.57
C LEU A 3 -13.19 -2.00 -0.25
N PHE A 4 -13.46 -3.17 -0.84
CA PHE A 4 -14.67 -3.94 -0.60
C PHE A 4 -14.38 -5.17 0.27
N LYS A 5 -15.01 -5.24 1.45
CA LYS A 5 -14.95 -6.42 2.32
C LYS A 5 -16.01 -7.43 1.90
N ASN A 6 -15.60 -8.67 1.65
CA ASN A 6 -16.54 -9.77 1.42
C ASN A 6 -17.27 -10.12 2.73
N ASN A 7 -18.60 -10.15 2.68
CA ASN A 7 -19.46 -10.43 3.83
C ASN A 7 -19.66 -11.95 4.08
N GLY A 8 -19.06 -12.82 3.27
CA GLY A 8 -19.16 -14.29 3.38
C GLY A 8 -20.45 -14.90 2.81
N ASN A 9 -21.33 -14.07 2.26
CA ASN A 9 -22.63 -14.48 1.69
C ASN A 9 -22.78 -14.08 0.20
N GLY A 10 -21.66 -13.82 -0.49
CA GLY A 10 -21.65 -13.37 -1.88
C GLY A 10 -21.93 -11.86 -2.05
N THR A 11 -22.08 -11.10 -0.97
CA THR A 11 -22.17 -9.64 -0.99
C THR A 11 -20.89 -8.98 -0.49
N PHE A 12 -20.72 -7.70 -0.82
CA PHE A 12 -19.58 -6.90 -0.42
C PHE A 12 -20.03 -5.60 0.25
N SER A 13 -19.25 -5.14 1.22
CA SER A 13 -19.42 -3.84 1.87
C SER A 13 -18.26 -2.93 1.48
N ASP A 14 -18.55 -1.71 1.02
CA ASP A 14 -17.53 -0.67 0.90
C ASP A 14 -17.06 -0.28 2.32
N VAL A 15 -15.78 -0.48 2.60
CA VAL A 15 -15.17 -0.15 3.89
C VAL A 15 -14.09 0.91 3.77
N SER A 16 -13.95 1.58 2.62
CA SER A 16 -12.81 2.43 2.29
C SER A 16 -12.57 3.54 3.32
N ALA A 17 -13.63 4.30 3.65
CA ALA A 17 -13.56 5.38 4.63
C ALA A 17 -13.41 4.85 6.06
N ALA A 18 -14.07 3.75 6.39
CA ALA A 18 -13.96 3.12 7.71
C ALA A 18 -12.56 2.53 7.96
N ALA A 19 -11.90 2.06 6.90
CA ALA A 19 -10.56 1.51 6.93
C ALA A 19 -9.47 2.59 6.85
N GLY A 20 -9.81 3.84 6.53
CA GLY A 20 -8.85 4.95 6.43
C GLY A 20 -8.05 5.00 5.12
N ILE A 21 -8.55 4.39 4.05
CA ILE A 21 -7.85 4.28 2.75
C ILE A 21 -8.69 4.80 1.57
N ASP A 22 -9.62 5.71 1.84
CA ASP A 22 -10.49 6.39 0.87
C ASP A 22 -9.78 7.52 0.08
N ASP A 23 -8.46 7.42 -0.04
CA ASP A 23 -7.62 8.34 -0.81
C ASP A 23 -8.18 8.58 -2.20
N VAL A 24 -8.43 9.86 -2.52
CA VAL A 24 -9.10 10.31 -3.74
C VAL A 24 -8.16 10.49 -4.93
N ARG A 25 -6.86 10.25 -4.74
CA ARG A 25 -5.85 10.33 -5.80
C ARG A 25 -6.03 9.24 -6.86
N ASP A 26 -5.49 9.52 -8.04
CA ASP A 26 -5.52 8.60 -9.17
C ASP A 26 -4.48 7.50 -8.96
N SER A 27 -4.93 6.33 -8.52
CA SER A 27 -4.05 5.15 -8.35
C SER A 27 -4.07 4.24 -9.58
N GLU A 28 -2.89 3.75 -10.00
CA GLU A 28 -2.76 2.83 -11.13
C GLU A 28 -2.60 1.36 -10.68
N ARG A 29 -1.99 1.16 -9.50
CA ARG A 29 -1.61 -0.16 -8.99
C ARG A 29 -1.80 -0.24 -7.49
N VAL A 30 -2.02 -1.47 -7.03
CA VAL A 30 -2.12 -1.83 -5.62
C VAL A 30 -1.34 -3.13 -5.40
N VAL A 31 -0.60 -3.21 -4.30
CA VAL A 31 0.15 -4.39 -3.88
C VAL A 31 -0.14 -4.66 -2.40
N TRP A 32 -0.41 -5.92 -2.07
CA TRP A 32 -0.48 -6.40 -0.69
C TRP A 32 0.87 -7.00 -0.31
N VAL A 33 1.39 -6.63 0.87
CA VAL A 33 2.68 -7.11 1.40
C VAL A 33 2.62 -7.06 2.92
N ASP A 34 3.26 -7.98 3.62
CA ASP A 34 3.51 -7.86 5.07
C ASP A 34 4.94 -7.31 5.21
N TYR A 35 5.09 -5.98 5.25
CA TYR A 35 6.44 -5.36 5.16
C TYR A 35 7.16 -5.30 6.50
N ASN A 36 6.40 -5.43 7.59
CA ASN A 36 6.89 -5.34 8.97
C ASN A 36 6.85 -6.69 9.70
N ASN A 37 6.52 -7.78 9.00
CA ASN A 37 6.46 -9.14 9.52
C ASN A 37 5.49 -9.30 10.71
N ASP A 38 4.38 -8.57 10.71
CA ASP A 38 3.37 -8.64 11.79
C ASP A 38 2.24 -9.66 11.52
N GLY A 39 2.24 -10.29 10.34
CA GLY A 39 1.25 -11.27 9.91
C GLY A 39 -0.04 -10.65 9.36
N ALA A 40 -0.15 -9.32 9.30
CA ALA A 40 -1.25 -8.60 8.71
C ALA A 40 -0.81 -7.95 7.38
N PRO A 41 -1.40 -8.34 6.22
CA PRO A 41 -1.03 -7.73 4.96
C PRO A 41 -1.32 -6.22 4.94
N ASP A 42 -0.28 -5.44 4.71
CA ASP A 42 -0.26 -4.01 4.44
C ASP A 42 -0.57 -3.71 2.98
N LEU A 43 -0.85 -2.43 2.70
CA LEU A 43 -1.25 -1.98 1.37
C LEU A 43 -0.29 -0.92 0.83
N TYR A 44 0.29 -1.18 -0.35
CA TYR A 44 1.05 -0.18 -1.09
C TYR A 44 0.28 0.24 -2.35
N THR A 45 0.02 1.55 -2.50
CA THR A 45 -0.65 2.12 -3.68
C THR A 45 0.32 2.96 -4.49
N VAL A 46 0.28 2.76 -5.81
CA VAL A 46 1.05 3.56 -6.77
C VAL A 46 0.13 4.59 -7.40
N ASN A 47 0.47 5.86 -7.23
CA ASN A 47 -0.34 6.99 -7.69
C ASN A 47 0.24 7.64 -8.94
N ILE A 48 -0.62 7.97 -9.89
CA ILE A 48 -0.25 8.57 -11.17
C ILE A 48 0.09 10.04 -10.93
N TYR A 49 1.34 10.41 -11.22
CA TYR A 49 1.86 11.78 -11.03
C TYR A 49 1.71 12.36 -9.62
N GLN A 50 1.52 11.51 -8.61
CA GLN A 50 1.39 11.88 -7.20
C GLN A 50 2.20 10.92 -6.32
N GLU A 51 2.36 11.24 -5.04
CA GLU A 51 3.11 10.40 -4.12
C GLU A 51 2.41 9.05 -3.92
N ASN A 52 3.16 7.96 -4.04
CA ASN A 52 2.71 6.62 -3.63
C ASN A 52 2.34 6.61 -2.14
N ARG A 53 1.59 5.59 -1.70
CA ARG A 53 1.29 5.41 -0.27
C ARG A 53 1.58 4.02 0.22
N LEU A 54 2.12 3.96 1.44
CA LEU A 54 2.20 2.75 2.23
C LEU A 54 1.24 2.88 3.41
N TYR A 55 0.30 1.96 3.50
CA TYR A 55 -0.68 1.86 4.55
C TYR A 55 -0.42 0.62 5.39
N LYS A 56 -0.07 0.80 6.66
CA LYS A 56 0.16 -0.30 7.60
C LYS A 56 -1.16 -0.81 8.14
N ASN A 57 -1.41 -2.11 8.06
CA ASN A 57 -2.60 -2.75 8.57
C ASN A 57 -2.53 -2.82 10.10
N ASN A 58 -3.55 -2.33 10.80
CA ASN A 58 -3.59 -2.35 12.25
C ASN A 58 -4.13 -3.67 12.83
N GLY A 59 -4.52 -4.62 11.98
CA GLY A 59 -5.08 -5.92 12.37
C GLY A 59 -6.55 -5.87 12.82
N ASP A 60 -7.14 -4.68 12.92
CA ASP A 60 -8.53 -4.45 13.32
C ASP A 60 -9.44 -4.02 12.16
N GLY A 61 -8.91 -4.04 10.93
CA GLY A 61 -9.60 -3.60 9.72
C GLY A 61 -9.40 -2.11 9.39
N THR A 62 -8.57 -1.39 10.16
CA THR A 62 -8.11 -0.04 9.85
C THR A 62 -6.66 -0.04 9.37
N PHE A 63 -6.26 1.05 8.73
CA PHE A 63 -4.90 1.25 8.26
C PHE A 63 -4.37 2.63 8.65
N ASP A 64 -3.07 2.69 8.92
CA ASP A 64 -2.34 3.93 9.13
C ASP A 64 -1.52 4.27 7.87
N ASP A 65 -1.61 5.50 7.37
CA ASP A 65 -0.69 6.00 6.36
C ASP A 65 0.69 6.24 6.99
N VAL A 66 1.62 5.33 6.71
CA VAL A 66 2.99 5.34 7.26
C VAL A 66 4.01 5.80 6.22
N THR A 67 3.58 6.31 5.06
CA THR A 67 4.44 6.63 3.91
C THR A 67 5.66 7.47 4.29
N PHE A 68 5.47 8.54 5.07
CA PHE A 68 6.57 9.40 5.50
C PHE A 68 7.39 8.79 6.64
N ALA A 69 6.73 8.11 7.58
CA ALA A 69 7.40 7.45 8.70
C ALA A 69 8.32 6.31 8.23
N ALA A 70 7.95 5.63 7.13
CA ALA A 70 8.73 4.59 6.46
C ALA A 70 9.80 5.15 5.50
N GLY A 71 9.97 6.48 5.40
CA GLY A 71 10.96 7.09 4.51
C GLY A 71 10.60 7.09 3.02
N LEU A 72 9.39 6.67 2.65
CA LEU A 72 8.92 6.59 1.26
C LEU A 72 8.29 7.89 0.74
N GLY A 73 8.19 8.94 1.57
CA GLY A 73 7.60 10.22 1.19
C GLY A 73 8.32 10.95 0.04
N ALA A 74 9.58 10.61 -0.22
CA ALA A 74 10.38 11.18 -1.32
C ALA A 74 10.58 10.20 -2.49
N ALA A 75 9.89 9.05 -2.50
CA ALA A 75 10.12 7.98 -3.47
C ALA A 75 9.69 8.31 -4.92
N GLY A 76 9.31 9.56 -5.20
CA GLY A 76 9.00 10.06 -6.54
C GLY A 76 7.63 9.65 -7.06
N LEU A 77 7.41 9.95 -8.34
CA LEU A 77 6.18 9.61 -9.06
C LEU A 77 6.27 8.18 -9.56
N GLY A 78 5.84 7.24 -8.71
CA GLY A 78 5.90 5.80 -8.99
C GLY A 78 5.03 5.41 -10.18
N ARG A 79 5.54 4.46 -10.98
CA ARG A 79 4.78 3.75 -12.02
C ARG A 79 4.48 2.32 -11.61
N HIS A 80 5.45 1.66 -10.98
CA HIS A 80 5.31 0.31 -10.48
C HIS A 80 6.27 0.06 -9.32
N GLY A 81 5.95 -0.94 -8.50
CA GLY A 81 6.82 -1.44 -7.45
C GLY A 81 6.69 -2.94 -7.34
N THR A 82 7.75 -3.60 -6.92
CA THR A 82 7.70 -4.99 -6.48
C THR A 82 8.32 -5.12 -5.10
N TRP A 83 7.86 -6.11 -4.36
CA TRP A 83 8.41 -6.47 -3.07
C TRP A 83 9.11 -7.82 -3.14
N ALA A 84 10.28 -7.92 -2.54
CA ALA A 84 11.02 -9.18 -2.38
C ALA A 84 12.01 -9.03 -1.23
N ASP A 85 12.22 -10.07 -0.44
CA ASP A 85 13.38 -10.20 0.44
C ASP A 85 14.62 -10.43 -0.44
N TYR A 86 15.29 -9.34 -0.84
CA TYR A 86 16.34 -9.36 -1.86
C TYR A 86 17.69 -9.77 -1.26
N ASP A 87 17.96 -9.36 -0.02
CA ASP A 87 19.22 -9.63 0.67
C ASP A 87 19.15 -10.81 1.65
N ILE A 88 17.98 -11.44 1.79
CA ILE A 88 17.74 -12.65 2.56
C ILE A 88 17.88 -12.37 4.07
N ASP A 89 17.48 -11.18 4.52
CA ASP A 89 17.43 -10.82 5.93
C ASP A 89 16.08 -11.15 6.60
N GLY A 90 15.09 -11.51 5.78
CA GLY A 90 13.74 -11.89 6.20
C GLY A 90 12.74 -10.74 6.22
N ASP A 91 13.17 -9.51 5.93
CA ASP A 91 12.30 -8.35 5.76
C ASP A 91 12.03 -8.12 4.25
N MET A 92 10.85 -7.61 3.93
CA MET A 92 10.47 -7.39 2.53
C MET A 92 11.04 -6.07 2.00
N ASP A 93 11.92 -6.14 0.99
CA ASP A 93 12.43 -4.94 0.31
C ASP A 93 11.48 -4.44 -0.77
N LEU A 94 11.51 -3.13 -1.03
CA LEU A 94 10.75 -2.47 -2.08
C LEU A 94 11.65 -1.98 -3.22
N TYR A 95 11.40 -2.46 -4.44
CA TYR A 95 12.00 -1.90 -5.66
C TYR A 95 10.97 -1.09 -6.44
N LEU A 96 11.24 0.20 -6.66
CA LEU A 96 10.35 1.14 -7.36
C LEU A 96 10.89 1.54 -8.73
N VAL A 97 9.95 1.69 -9.66
CA VAL A 97 10.20 2.28 -10.98
C VAL A 97 9.36 3.55 -11.08
N ASN A 98 10.02 4.70 -11.32
CA ASN A 98 9.36 6.00 -11.42
C ASN A 98 9.32 6.54 -12.85
N ILE A 99 8.53 7.60 -13.04
CA ILE A 99 8.53 8.43 -14.26
C ILE A 99 9.35 9.70 -14.00
N GLY A 100 10.31 9.99 -14.88
CA GLY A 100 11.33 11.03 -14.67
C GLY A 100 12.50 10.47 -13.86
N GLY A 101 13.73 10.90 -14.17
CA GLY A 101 14.96 10.28 -13.66
C GLY A 101 14.96 10.10 -12.14
N ASN A 102 15.33 8.89 -11.72
CA ASN A 102 15.59 8.51 -10.33
C ASN A 102 16.88 9.14 -9.81
#